data_AF-A0A7W1DGE4-F1
#
_entry.id   AF-A0A7W1DGE4-F1
#
_cell.length_a   1.000
_cell.length_b   1.000
_cell.length_c   1.000
_cell.angle_alpha   90.00
_cell.angle_beta   90.00
_cell.angle_gamma   90.00
#
_symmetry.space_group_name_H-M   'P 1'
#
loop_
_entity.id
_entity.type
_entity.pdbx_description
1 polymer ?
#
loop_
_entity_poly.entity_id
_entity_poly.type
_entity_poly.pdbx_seq_one_letter_code
_entity_poly.pdbx_strand_id
1 'polypeptide(L)'
;MRVPENLMELAEAKSRSERTDRSTALRQLLYAGAEDYVVGLLEQGRISSGKAAELLETTVCRVHELARERGVEIDASVEDYRRSRESTAGLLE
;
A
#
# COMPACT_ATOMS: atom_id res chain seq x y z
N MET A 1 -19.41 13.09 -0.42
CA MET A 1 -19.45 11.90 -1.30
C MET A 1 -20.38 10.88 -0.67
N ARG A 2 -21.30 10.26 -1.42
CA ARG A 2 -22.18 9.19 -0.89
C ARG A 2 -21.56 7.83 -1.23
N VAL A 3 -21.41 6.97 -0.24
CA VAL A 3 -20.94 5.58 -0.45
C VAL A 3 -22.06 4.78 -1.12
N PRO A 4 -21.78 4.08 -2.23
CA PRO A 4 -22.73 3.17 -2.87
C PRO A 4 -23.31 2.12 -1.91
N GLU A 5 -24.57 1.75 -2.11
CA GLU A 5 -25.31 0.85 -1.22
C GLU A 5 -24.69 -0.56 -1.15
N ASN A 6 -24.26 -1.10 -2.28
CA ASN A 6 -23.56 -2.39 -2.35
C ASN A 6 -22.27 -2.43 -1.50
N LEU A 7 -21.53 -1.32 -1.38
CA LEU A 7 -20.35 -1.26 -0.50
C LEU A 7 -20.73 -1.20 0.98
N MET A 8 -21.86 -0.56 1.30
CA MET A 8 -22.40 -0.55 2.65
C MET A 8 -22.88 -1.94 3.09
N GLU A 9 -23.49 -2.69 2.18
CA GLU A 9 -23.87 -4.09 2.40
C GLU A 9 -22.64 -4.98 2.65
N LEU A 10 -21.57 -4.78 1.87
CA LEU A 10 -20.32 -5.51 2.08
C LEU A 10 -19.68 -5.19 3.45
N ALA A 11 -19.67 -3.92 3.85
CA ALA A 11 -19.18 -3.50 5.16
C ALA A 11 -20.04 -4.07 6.31
N GLU A 12 -21.36 -4.14 6.14
CA GLU A 12 -22.28 -4.77 7.10
C GLU A 12 -21.99 -6.27 7.24
N ALA A 13 -21.77 -6.98 6.13
CA ALA A 13 -21.43 -8.40 6.14
C ALA A 13 -20.12 -8.66 6.91
N LYS A 14 -19.06 -7.89 6.61
CA LYS A 14 -17.76 -7.98 7.30
C LYS A 14 -17.84 -7.61 8.78
N SER A 15 -18.61 -6.57 9.10
CA SER A 15 -18.90 -6.13 10.48
C SER A 15 -19.45 -7.27 11.33
N ARG A 16 -20.43 -8.01 10.80
CA ARG A 16 -21.04 -9.16 11.49
C ARG A 16 -20.08 -10.33 11.67
N SER A 17 -19.29 -10.66 10.65
CA SER A 17 -18.33 -11.78 10.73
C SER A 17 -17.19 -11.51 11.71
N GLU A 18 -16.69 -10.27 11.73
CA GLU A 18 -15.52 -9.88 12.52
C GLU A 18 -15.87 -9.23 13.87
N ARG A 19 -17.17 -9.11 14.19
CA ARG A 19 -17.69 -8.46 15.40
C ARG A 19 -17.11 -7.06 15.61
N THR A 20 -17.04 -6.28 14.54
CA THR A 20 -16.62 -4.88 14.56
C THR A 20 -17.77 -3.96 14.17
N ASP A 21 -17.61 -2.64 14.28
CA ASP A 21 -18.63 -1.72 13.77
C ASP A 21 -18.52 -1.54 12.25
N ARG A 22 -19.64 -1.17 11.63
CA ARG A 22 -19.73 -1.02 10.17
C ARG A 22 -18.73 0.01 9.62
N SER A 23 -18.45 1.09 10.35
CA SER A 23 -17.51 2.12 9.90
C SER A 23 -16.06 1.61 9.94
N THR A 24 -15.72 0.79 10.93
CA THR A 24 -14.43 0.08 10.99
C THR A 24 -14.30 -0.94 9.86
N ALA A 25 -15.32 -1.76 9.63
CA ALA A 25 -15.32 -2.74 8.54
C ALA A 25 -15.16 -2.06 7.17
N LEU A 26 -15.87 -0.94 6.93
CA LEU A 26 -15.73 -0.16 5.71
C LEU A 26 -14.32 0.39 5.54
N ARG A 27 -13.72 0.95 6.60
CA ARG A 27 -12.33 1.45 6.56
C ARG A 27 -11.36 0.33 6.23
N GLN A 28 -11.49 -0.84 6.83
CA GLN A 28 -10.64 -1.99 6.53
C GLN A 28 -10.73 -2.42 5.06
N LEU A 29 -11.94 -2.44 4.49
CA LEU A 29 -12.13 -2.74 3.07
C LEU A 29 -11.46 -1.68 2.17
N LEU A 30 -11.57 -0.40 2.53
CA LEU A 30 -10.91 0.69 1.81
C LEU A 30 -9.38 0.58 1.90
N TYR A 31 -8.83 0.27 3.08
CA TYR A 31 -7.38 0.07 3.25
C TYR A 31 -6.87 -1.12 2.42
N ALA A 32 -7.58 -2.25 2.44
CA ALA A 32 -7.21 -3.40 1.61
C ALA A 32 -7.20 -3.05 0.12
N GLY A 33 -8.24 -2.37 -0.38
CA GLY A 33 -8.29 -1.92 -1.77
C GLY A 33 -7.22 -0.88 -2.12
N ALA A 34 -6.88 0.02 -1.19
CA ALA A 34 -5.81 1.00 -1.38
C ALA A 34 -4.43 0.32 -1.46
N GLU A 35 -4.17 -0.64 -0.58
CA GLU A 35 -2.94 -1.44 -0.61
C GLU A 35 -2.81 -2.21 -1.93
N ASP A 36 -3.86 -2.90 -2.37
CA ASP A 36 -3.87 -3.64 -3.64
C ASP A 36 -3.62 -2.72 -4.84
N TYR A 37 -4.27 -1.55 -4.86
CA TYR A 37 -4.08 -0.56 -5.91
C TYR A 37 -2.65 -0.04 -5.95
N VAL A 38 -2.08 0.32 -4.80
CA VAL A 38 -0.71 0.85 -4.70
C VAL A 38 0.32 -0.22 -5.07
N VAL A 39 0.15 -1.46 -4.61
CA VAL A 39 1.05 -2.57 -4.98
C VAL A 39 0.97 -2.85 -6.49
N GLY A 40 -0.21 -2.80 -7.10
CA GLY A 40 -0.34 -2.94 -8.56
C GLY A 40 0.34 -1.82 -9.34
N LEU A 41 0.30 -0.58 -8.85
CA LEU A 41 1.06 0.53 -9.46
C LEU A 41 2.57 0.32 -9.34
N LEU A 42 3.02 -0.21 -8.20
CA LEU A 42 4.42 -0.49 -7.91
C LEU A 42 4.95 -1.63 -8.80
N GLU A 43 4.20 -2.73 -8.92
CA GLU A 43 4.50 -3.85 -9.81
C GLU A 43 4.64 -3.41 -11.27
N GLN A 44 3.79 -2.48 -11.71
CA GLN A 44 3.84 -1.91 -13.06
C GLN A 44 5.00 -0.90 -13.26
N GLY A 45 5.80 -0.63 -12.22
CA GLY A 45 6.86 0.37 -12.26
C GLY A 45 6.36 1.82 -12.40
N ARG A 46 5.07 2.07 -12.11
CA ARG A 46 4.45 3.39 -12.26
C ARG A 46 4.73 4.33 -11.09
N ILE A 47 5.08 3.75 -9.94
CA ILE A 47 5.49 4.46 -8.73
C ILE A 47 6.69 3.73 -8.11
N SER A 48 7.53 4.48 -7.39
CA SER A 48 8.61 3.91 -6.59
C SER A 48 8.11 3.36 -5.26
N SER A 49 8.89 2.50 -4.59
CA SER A 49 8.58 2.03 -3.23
C SER A 49 8.44 3.19 -2.24
N GLY A 50 9.23 4.26 -2.41
CA GLY A 50 9.11 5.47 -1.62
C GLY A 50 7.78 6.20 -1.82
N LYS A 51 7.29 6.28 -3.07
CA LYS A 51 5.99 6.90 -3.35
C LYS A 51 4.82 6.03 -2.87
N ALA A 52 4.94 4.71 -2.98
CA ALA A 52 3.99 3.77 -2.40
C ALA A 52 3.88 3.94 -0.86
N ALA A 53 5.02 4.09 -0.19
CA ALA A 53 5.07 4.31 1.26
C ALA A 53 4.39 5.64 1.66
N GLU A 54 4.62 6.71 0.90
CA GLU A 54 3.95 8.00 1.09
C GLU A 54 2.43 7.88 0.94
N LEU A 55 1.94 7.20 -0.11
CA LEU A 55 0.51 7.06 -0.39
C LEU A 55 -0.23 6.21 0.65
N LEU A 56 0.44 5.21 1.21
CA LEU A 56 -0.11 4.32 2.24
C LEU A 56 0.19 4.80 3.67
N GLU A 57 0.81 5.97 3.83
CA GLU A 57 1.25 6.50 5.12
C GLU A 57 2.04 5.47 5.96
N THR A 58 2.95 4.74 5.29
CA THR A 58 3.71 3.63 5.89
C THR A 58 5.19 3.71 5.51
N THR A 59 5.98 2.69 5.88
CA THR A 59 7.41 2.62 5.56
C THR A 59 7.65 1.86 4.26
N VAL A 60 8.78 2.15 3.61
CA VAL A 60 9.24 1.37 2.44
C VAL A 60 9.36 -0.12 2.78
N CYS A 61 9.90 -0.47 3.96
CA CYS A 61 9.96 -1.86 4.42
C CYS A 61 8.59 -2.53 4.43
N ARG A 62 7.56 -1.85 4.96
CA ARG A 62 6.20 -2.39 4.98
C ARG A 62 5.65 -2.57 3.57
N VAL A 63 5.95 -1.66 2.64
CA VAL A 63 5.56 -1.82 1.22
C VAL A 63 6.19 -3.06 0.59
N HIS A 64 7.47 -3.36 0.88
CA HIS A 64 8.12 -4.57 0.37
C HIS A 64 7.51 -5.85 0.96
N GLU A 65 7.18 -5.86 2.26
CA GLU A 65 6.42 -6.96 2.87
C GLU A 65 5.06 -7.15 2.20
N LEU A 66 4.34 -6.05 2.00
CA LEU A 66 3.01 -6.00 1.39
C LEU A 66 2.99 -6.56 -0.04
N ALA A 67 4.01 -6.23 -0.82
CA ALA A 67 4.20 -6.75 -2.16
C ALA A 67 4.51 -8.26 -2.15
N ARG A 68 5.38 -8.71 -1.23
CA ARG A 68 5.70 -10.13 -1.05
C ARG A 68 4.48 -10.96 -0.62
N GLU A 69 3.66 -10.44 0.29
CA GLU A 69 2.39 -11.05 0.71
C GLU A 69 1.43 -11.26 -0.48
N ARG A 70 1.55 -10.42 -1.53
CA ARG A 70 0.74 -10.47 -2.75
C ARG A 70 1.41 -11.20 -3.92
N GLY A 71 2.58 -11.79 -3.70
CA GLY A 71 3.33 -12.51 -4.75
C GLY A 71 4.00 -11.61 -5.79
N VAL A 72 4.13 -10.31 -5.50
CA VAL A 72 4.85 -9.35 -6.35
C VAL A 72 6.33 -9.38 -5.97
N GLU A 73 7.18 -9.84 -6.89
CA GLU A 73 8.63 -9.73 -6.76
C GLU A 73 9.06 -8.31 -7.15
N ILE A 74 9.30 -7.47 -6.15
CA ILE A 74 9.99 -6.20 -6.37
C ILE A 74 11.47 -6.50 -6.46
N ASP A 75 12.01 -6.47 -7.67
CA ASP A 75 13.46 -6.47 -7.83
C ASP A 75 14.01 -5.19 -7.18
N ALA A 76 14.79 -5.36 -6.11
CA ALA A 76 15.42 -4.27 -5.37
C ALA A 76 16.44 -3.47 -6.22
N SER A 77 16.60 -3.81 -7.50
CA SER A 77 17.75 -3.41 -8.30
C SER A 77 17.70 -2.02 -8.94
N VAL A 78 16.55 -1.34 -9.04
CA VAL A 78 16.51 -0.06 -9.80
C VAL A 78 16.35 1.19 -8.93
N GLU A 79 15.58 1.15 -7.85
CA GLU A 79 15.25 2.36 -7.08
C GLU A 79 16.12 2.55 -5.83
N ASP A 80 16.43 1.46 -5.11
CA ASP A 80 17.26 1.49 -3.90
C ASP A 80 18.74 1.81 -4.22
N TYR A 81 19.22 1.35 -5.38
CA TYR A 81 20.56 1.68 -5.85
C TYR A 81 20.70 3.16 -6.26
N ARG A 82 19.64 3.76 -6.83
CA ARG A 82 19.68 5.16 -7.31
C ARG A 82 19.65 6.16 -6.15
N ARG A 83 18.83 5.91 -5.13
CA ARG A 83 18.65 6.84 -4.00
C ARG A 83 19.76 6.74 -2.94
N SER A 84 20.29 5.53 -2.69
CA SER A 84 21.43 5.34 -1.79
C SER A 84 22.69 6.10 -2.24
N ARG A 85 22.92 6.20 -3.56
CA ARG A 85 24.07 6.93 -4.14
C ARG A 85 23.93 8.44 -4.12
N GLU A 86 22.72 8.98 -4.25
CA GLU A 86 22.49 10.43 -4.20
C GLU A 86 22.69 10.98 -2.76
N SER A 87 22.38 10.19 -1.73
CA SER A 87 22.52 10.62 -0.33
C SER A 87 23.92 10.45 0.28
N THR A 88 24.72 9.51 -0.22
CA THR A 88 26.10 9.27 0.28
C THR A 88 27.16 10.13 -0.41
N ALA A 89 26.87 10.67 -1.60
CA ALA A 89 27.79 11.57 -2.31
C ALA A 89 27.91 12.97 -1.67
N GLY A 90 26.93 13.40 -0.85
CA GLY A 90 26.94 14.71 -0.20
C GLY A 90 27.57 14.75 1.20
N LEU A 91 28.09 13.63 1.70
CA LEU A 91 28.72 13.52 3.03
C LEU A 91 30.25 13.36 2.98
N LEU A 92 30.84 13.46 1.78
CA LEU A 92 32.28 13.32 1.54
C LEU A 92 32.89 14.50 0.76
N GLU A 93 32.28 15.69 0.83
CA GLU A 93 32.92 16.96 0.43
C GLU A 93 33.19 17.86 1.63
#